data_AF-A0A352PQU8-F1
#
_entry.id   AF-A0A352PQU8-F1
#
_cell.length_a   1.000
_cell.length_b   1.000
_cell.length_c   1.000
_cell.angle_alpha   90.00
_cell.angle_beta   90.00
_cell.angle_gamma   90.00
#
_symmetry.space_group_name_H-M   'P 1'
#
loop_
_entity.id
_entity.type
_entity.pdbx_description
1 polymer ?
#
loop_
_entity_poly.entity_id
_entity_poly.type
_entity_poly.pdbx_seq_one_letter_code
_entity_poly.pdbx_strand_id
1 'polypeptide(L)'
;MRLSDCFAELIAYTLYFRKGVEQRQPPYEQVKADVLRSLARSEEFVKKGLFPEDQYDMARFAVCAWVDEVILNSAWQEKEQWKREQLQRMY
;
A
#
# COMPACT_ATOMS: atom_id res chain seq x y z
N MET A 1 18.96 -7.52 4.21
CA MET A 1 17.57 -7.22 3.84
C MET A 1 16.64 -7.91 4.83
N ARG A 2 15.68 -7.17 5.37
CA ARG A 2 14.60 -7.65 6.23
C ARG A 2 13.30 -7.65 5.43
N LEU A 3 12.32 -8.45 5.83
CA LEU A 3 11.01 -8.51 5.16
C LEU A 3 10.32 -7.13 5.13
N SER A 4 10.54 -6.30 6.16
CA SER A 4 10.08 -4.91 6.20
C SER A 4 10.62 -4.04 5.07
N ASP A 5 11.82 -4.33 4.58
CA ASP A 5 12.47 -3.55 3.51
C ASP A 5 11.71 -3.69 2.20
N CYS A 6 10.99 -4.81 1.99
CA CYS A 6 10.15 -5.02 0.82
C CYS A 6 9.00 -4.01 0.73
N PHE A 7 8.49 -3.57 1.88
CA PHE A 7 7.31 -2.70 1.97
C PHE A 7 7.66 -1.26 2.35
N ALA A 8 8.94 -0.95 2.55
CA ALA A 8 9.38 0.37 3.01
C ALA A 8 8.91 1.50 2.08
N GLU A 9 8.93 1.28 0.76
CA GLU A 9 8.46 2.25 -0.22
C GLU A 9 6.96 2.53 -0.07
N LEU A 10 6.14 1.48 0.03
CA LEU A 10 4.69 1.60 0.21
C LEU A 10 4.35 2.27 1.55
N ILE A 11 5.04 1.89 2.63
CA ILE A 11 4.87 2.49 3.95
C ILE A 11 5.21 3.98 3.90
N ALA A 12 6.33 4.35 3.29
CA ALA A 12 6.74 5.74 3.14
C ALA A 12 5.72 6.55 2.31
N TYR A 13 5.25 6.00 1.20
CA TYR A 13 4.20 6.60 0.38
C TYR A 13 2.94 6.86 1.20
N THR A 14 2.43 5.84 1.90
CA THR A 14 1.18 5.94 2.68
C THR A 14 1.29 6.97 3.80
N LEU A 15 2.43 7.06 4.49
CA LEU A 15 2.68 8.09 5.51
C LEU A 15 2.75 9.50 4.89
N TYR A 16 3.42 9.64 3.74
CA TYR A 16 3.52 10.91 3.04
C TYR A 16 2.15 11.38 2.53
N PHE A 17 1.38 10.48 1.93
CA PHE A 17 -0.01 10.71 1.53
C PHE A 17 -0.83 11.19 2.73
N ARG A 18 -0.83 10.44 3.85
CA ARG A 18 -1.60 10.80 5.05
C ARG A 18 -1.27 12.21 5.56
N LYS A 19 0.01 12.58 5.56
CA LYS A 19 0.46 13.92 6.00
C LYS A 19 0.02 15.03 5.04
N GLY A 20 -0.02 14.75 3.74
CA GLY A 20 -0.31 15.74 2.70
C GLY A 20 -1.79 15.87 2.37
N VAL A 21 -2.61 14.86 2.66
CA VAL A 21 -3.93 14.75 2.04
C VAL A 21 -4.94 15.81 2.48
N GLU A 22 -4.76 16.37 3.67
CA GLU A 22 -5.58 17.50 4.13
C GLU A 22 -5.41 18.76 3.26
N GLN A 23 -4.23 18.94 2.65
CA GLN A 23 -3.89 20.10 1.83
C GLN A 23 -3.96 19.80 0.34
N ARG A 24 -3.69 18.55 -0.05
CA ARG A 24 -3.64 18.10 -1.44
C ARG A 24 -4.56 16.90 -1.58
N GLN A 25 -5.52 16.98 -2.49
CA GLN A 25 -6.48 15.92 -2.75
C GLN A 25 -6.13 15.28 -4.09
N PRO A 26 -5.13 14.37 -4.14
CA PRO A 26 -4.74 13.73 -5.40
C PRO A 26 -5.89 12.89 -5.95
N PRO A 27 -5.99 12.74 -7.29
CA PRO A 27 -6.99 11.88 -7.90
C PRO A 27 -6.79 10.39 -7.57
N TYR A 28 -7.88 9.64 -7.61
CA TYR A 28 -7.98 8.25 -7.19
C TYR A 28 -7.02 7.37 -7.98
N GLU A 29 -7.05 7.54 -9.31
CA GLU A 29 -6.21 6.79 -10.23
C GLU A 29 -4.73 7.02 -9.96
N GLN A 30 -4.34 8.24 -9.54
CA GLN A 30 -2.95 8.51 -9.17
C GLN A 30 -2.57 7.73 -7.91
N VAL A 31 -3.39 7.80 -6.86
CA VAL A 31 -3.11 7.12 -5.59
C VAL A 31 -3.07 5.61 -5.78
N LYS A 32 -4.04 5.06 -6.51
CA LYS A 32 -4.10 3.63 -6.85
C LYS A 32 -2.88 3.19 -7.65
N ALA A 33 -2.50 3.94 -8.70
CA ALA A 33 -1.35 3.60 -9.52
C ALA A 33 -0.04 3.62 -8.71
N ASP A 34 0.15 4.59 -7.82
CA ASP A 34 1.35 4.69 -7.00
C ASP A 34 1.45 3.52 -5.99
N VAL A 35 0.35 3.20 -5.30
CA VAL A 35 0.27 2.05 -4.38
C VAL A 35 0.55 0.73 -5.11
N LEU A 36 -0.13 0.47 -6.23
CA LEU A 36 0.05 -0.77 -6.99
C LEU A 36 1.47 -0.90 -7.55
N ARG A 37 2.09 0.22 -7.95
CA ARG A 37 3.48 0.24 -8.40
C ARG A 37 4.44 -0.15 -7.28
N SER A 38 4.24 0.35 -6.07
CA SER A 38 5.06 -0.02 -4.91
C SER A 38 4.86 -1.48 -4.50
N LEU A 39 3.64 -2.02 -4.59
CA LEU A 39 3.36 -3.46 -4.38
C LEU A 39 4.02 -4.34 -5.45
N ALA A 40 3.96 -3.95 -6.72
CA ALA A 40 4.61 -4.71 -7.79
C ALA A 40 6.14 -4.79 -7.59
N ARG A 41 6.75 -3.72 -7.08
CA ARG A 41 8.18 -3.71 -6.69
C ARG A 41 8.46 -4.60 -5.49
N SER A 42 7.58 -4.62 -4.49
CA SER A 42 7.76 -5.50 -3.33
C SER A 42 7.74 -6.98 -3.71
N GLU A 43 6.95 -7.36 -4.72
CA GLU A 43 6.90 -8.74 -5.23
C GLU A 43 8.20 -9.19 -5.91
N GLU A 44 9.02 -8.26 -6.43
CA GLU A 44 10.30 -8.62 -7.04
C GLU A 44 11.24 -9.32 -6.05
N PHE A 45 11.11 -9.05 -4.75
CA PHE A 45 11.97 -9.66 -3.73
C PHE A 45 11.66 -11.16 -3.55
N VAL A 46 10.40 -11.57 -3.66
CA VAL A 46 10.02 -12.99 -3.66
C VAL A 46 10.41 -13.66 -4.97
N LYS A 47 10.22 -12.98 -6.11
CA LYS A 47 10.66 -13.49 -7.42
C LYS A 47 12.17 -13.76 -7.48
N LYS A 48 12.96 -13.01 -6.71
CA LYS A 48 14.42 -13.20 -6.55
C LYS A 48 14.78 -14.26 -5.51
N GLY A 49 13.80 -14.93 -4.88
CA GLY A 49 14.00 -15.98 -3.88
C GLY A 49 14.55 -15.47 -2.55
N LEU A 50 14.39 -14.19 -2.23
CA LEU A 50 14.98 -13.58 -1.03
C LEU A 50 14.18 -13.88 0.24
N PHE A 51 12.90 -14.22 0.10
CA PHE A 51 12.01 -14.62 1.20
C PHE A 51 11.09 -15.76 0.76
N PRO A 52 10.67 -16.63 1.70
CA PRO A 52 9.57 -17.56 1.49
C PRO A 52 8.28 -16.83 1.10
N GLU A 53 7.54 -17.42 0.15
CA GLU A 53 6.30 -16.83 -0.39
C GLU A 53 5.22 -16.67 0.69
N ASP A 54 5.07 -17.66 1.57
CA ASP A 54 4.11 -17.63 2.69
C ASP A 54 4.39 -16.48 3.68
N GLN A 55 5.65 -16.24 4.03
CA GLN A 55 6.03 -15.13 4.90
C GLN A 55 5.78 -13.78 4.23
N TYR A 56 6.06 -13.68 2.93
CA TYR A 56 5.78 -12.47 2.18
C TYR A 56 4.28 -12.19 2.07
N ASP A 57 3.47 -13.20 1.76
CA ASP A 57 2.01 -13.04 1.62
C ASP A 57 1.37 -12.61 2.95
N MET A 58 1.79 -13.20 4.08
CA MET A 58 1.33 -12.75 5.40
C MET A 58 1.69 -11.28 5.66
N ALA A 59 2.91 -10.87 5.32
CA ALA A 59 3.32 -9.48 5.47
C ALA A 59 2.59 -8.54 4.50
N ARG A 60 2.38 -8.96 3.25
CA ARG A 60 1.63 -8.20 2.23
C ARG A 60 0.22 -7.96 2.71
N PHE A 61 -0.47 -8.99 3.20
CA PHE A 61 -1.82 -8.87 3.74
C PHE A 61 -1.88 -7.84 4.87
N ALA A 62 -0.98 -7.95 5.87
CA ALA A 62 -0.94 -7.03 7.00
C ALA A 62 -0.66 -5.58 6.57
N VAL A 63 0.27 -5.37 5.64
CA VAL A 63 0.59 -4.04 5.11
C VAL A 63 -0.58 -3.49 4.29
N CYS A 64 -1.22 -4.28 3.42
CA CYS A 64 -2.38 -3.87 2.64
C CYS A 64 -3.55 -3.45 3.54
N ALA A 65 -3.86 -4.22 4.58
CA ALA A 65 -4.89 -3.88 5.56
C ALA A 65 -4.59 -2.57 6.29
N TRP A 66 -3.33 -2.35 6.69
CA TRP A 66 -2.89 -1.09 7.29
C TRP A 66 -2.98 0.10 6.33
N VAL A 67 -2.60 -0.07 5.06
CA VAL A 67 -2.74 0.98 4.04
C VAL A 67 -4.20 1.36 3.84
N ASP A 68 -5.09 0.37 3.72
CA ASP A 68 -6.53 0.60 3.62
C ASP A 68 -7.06 1.39 4.83
N GLU A 69 -6.67 0.98 6.04
CA GLU A 69 -7.08 1.66 7.27
C GLU A 69 -6.59 3.12 7.29
N VAL A 70 -5.34 3.39 6.92
CA VAL A 70 -4.79 4.75 6.88
C VAL A 70 -5.54 5.62 5.87
N ILE A 71 -5.82 5.10 4.67
CA ILE A 71 -6.53 5.84 3.63
C ILE A 71 -7.97 6.13 4.05
N LEU A 72 -8.69 5.13 4.57
CA LEU A 72 -10.10 5.28 4.98
C LEU A 72 -10.29 6.20 6.19
N ASN A 73 -9.30 6.25 7.09
CA ASN A 73 -9.30 7.16 8.23
C ASN A 73 -8.72 8.55 7.91
N SER A 74 -8.39 8.84 6.66
CA SER A 74 -7.88 10.15 6.24
C SER A 74 -8.99 11.14 5.86
N ALA A 75 -8.60 12.39 5.63
CA ALA A 75 -9.45 13.45 5.08
C ALA A 75 -9.55 13.42 3.53
N TRP A 76 -9.11 12.33 2.89
CA TRP A 76 -9.16 12.21 1.43
C TRP A 76 -10.60 12.13 0.91
N GLN A 77 -10.90 12.90 -0.13
CA GLN A 77 -12.25 13.02 -0.70
C GLN A 77 -12.69 11.74 -1.43
N GLU A 78 -11.75 11.01 -2.02
CA GLU A 78 -12.06 9.83 -2.85
C GLU A 78 -11.92 8.50 -2.07
N LYS A 79 -11.79 8.56 -0.74
CA LYS A 79 -11.69 7.35 0.10
C LYS A 79 -12.90 6.42 0.02
N GLU A 80 -14.08 6.94 -0.33
CA GLU A 80 -15.26 6.10 -0.56
C GLU A 80 -15.14 5.28 -1.86
N GLN A 81 -14.40 5.77 -2.85
CA GLN A 81 -14.04 4.97 -4.03
C GLN A 81 -13.04 3.88 -3.63
N TRP A 82 -12.03 4.24 -2.82
CA TRP A 82 -11.07 3.28 -2.27
C TRP A 82 -11.73 2.15 -1.47
N LYS A 83 -12.74 2.47 -0.67
CA LYS A 83 -13.50 1.48 0.12
C LYS A 83 -14.12 0.36 -0.70
N ARG A 84 -14.43 0.62 -1.98
CA ARG A 84 -15.00 -0.39 -2.89
C ARG A 84 -13.95 -1.37 -3.42
N GLU A 85 -12.69 -0.94 -3.47
CA GLU A 85 -11.56 -1.65 -4.08
C GLU A 85 -10.37 -1.74 -3.11
N GLN A 86 -10.65 -2.12 -1.86
CA GLN A 86 -9.64 -2.25 -0.80
C GLN A 86 -8.54 -3.26 -1.16
N LEU A 87 -7.29 -2.92 -0.84
CA LEU A 87 -6.14 -3.76 -1.11
C LEU A 87 -6.25 -5.12 -0.42
N GLN A 88 -6.71 -5.16 0.84
CA GLN A 88 -6.84 -6.39 1.64
C GLN A 88 -7.84 -7.41 1.05
N ARG A 89 -8.69 -6.98 0.10
CA ARG A 89 -9.61 -7.87 -0.63
C ARG A 89 -9.01 -8.42 -1.92
N MET A 90 -7.99 -7.73 -2.45
CA MET A 90 -7.34 -8.07 -3.70
C MET A 90 -6.06 -8.89 -3.50
N TYR A 91 -5.38 -8.73 -2.36
CA TYR A 91 -4.05 -9.28 -2.04
C TYR A 91 -3.98 -9.89 -0.65
#